data_AF-A0A0C3DH29-F1
#
_entry.id   AF-A0A0C3DH29-F1
#
_cell.length_a   1.000
_cell.length_b   1.000
_cell.length_c   1.000
_cell.angle_alpha   90.00
_cell.angle_beta   90.00
_cell.angle_gamma   90.00
#
_symmetry.space_group_name_H-M   'P 1'
#
loop_
_entity.id
_entity.type
_entity.pdbx_description
1 polymer ?
#
loop_
_entity_poly.entity_id
_entity_poly.type
_entity_poly.pdbx_seq_one_letter_code
_entity_poly.pdbx_strand_id
1 'polypeptide(L)'
;MRPDGPRPTIIGPDSGPEAPFPLRMKGKVVSGFGRGSKELGIPTANIPVEGVSWIDEAESGVYFGWAGIQLPTSHPSLSPVPPSSSTAPPEDKVAEGWRIYPMVMSIGYNPFYKNKVRSAEVHVLHKFETDFYGSEMAISILGYIRPEYDYVSVEALIEDINTDIEVSKRSLEREAWQKGREDRYLWGEE
;
A
#
# COMPACT_ATOMS: atom_id res chain seq x y z
N MET A 1 -9.19 -11.73 -17.47
CA MET A 1 -10.21 -12.64 -16.90
C MET A 1 -9.72 -13.25 -15.59
N ARG A 2 -10.54 -13.19 -14.54
CA ARG A 2 -10.29 -13.81 -13.22
C ARG A 2 -10.16 -15.34 -13.35
N PRO A 3 -9.12 -15.98 -12.79
CA PRO A 3 -8.96 -17.44 -12.82
C PRO A 3 -9.89 -18.14 -11.81
N ASP A 4 -10.36 -19.35 -12.14
CA ASP A 4 -11.27 -20.16 -11.31
C ASP A 4 -10.56 -21.03 -10.24
N GLY A 5 -9.23 -20.92 -10.12
CA GLY A 5 -8.40 -21.75 -9.24
C GLY A 5 -8.06 -21.10 -7.90
N PRO A 6 -7.57 -21.89 -6.92
CA PRO A 6 -7.12 -21.35 -5.64
C PRO A 6 -5.91 -20.42 -5.85
N ARG A 7 -5.95 -19.28 -5.16
CA ARG A 7 -4.87 -18.29 -5.20
C ARG A 7 -3.81 -18.61 -4.14
N PRO A 8 -2.52 -18.26 -4.37
CA PRO A 8 -1.50 -18.33 -3.32
C PRO A 8 -1.92 -17.55 -2.09
N THR A 9 -1.70 -18.12 -0.90
CA THR A 9 -2.07 -17.51 0.39
C THR A 9 -0.93 -16.72 1.04
N ILE A 10 0.30 -16.89 0.53
CA ILE A 10 1.54 -16.21 0.91
C ILE A 10 2.34 -15.95 -0.38
N ILE A 11 3.06 -14.84 -0.45
CA ILE A 11 3.93 -14.47 -1.58
C ILE A 11 5.40 -14.46 -1.18
N GLY A 12 6.27 -15.00 -2.04
CA GLY A 12 7.72 -14.93 -1.89
C GLY A 12 8.30 -15.85 -0.79
N PRO A 13 9.63 -15.98 -0.72
CA PRO A 13 10.30 -16.91 0.19
C PRO A 13 10.34 -16.41 1.63
N ASP A 14 10.59 -17.32 2.58
CA ASP A 14 10.70 -16.97 4.00
C ASP A 14 11.94 -16.13 4.33
N SER A 15 12.94 -16.14 3.45
CA SER A 15 14.15 -15.32 3.55
C SER A 15 13.92 -13.83 3.34
N GLY A 16 12.75 -13.42 2.84
CA GLY A 16 12.40 -12.02 2.61
C GLY A 16 12.07 -11.70 1.15
N PRO A 17 11.85 -10.41 0.83
CA PRO A 17 11.65 -9.95 -0.54
C PRO A 17 12.91 -10.20 -1.39
N GLU A 18 12.70 -10.56 -2.66
CA GLU A 18 13.76 -10.76 -3.66
C GLU A 18 13.74 -9.62 -4.70
N ALA A 19 14.85 -9.43 -5.42
CA ALA A 19 14.93 -8.43 -6.47
C ALA A 19 13.77 -8.60 -7.49
N PRO A 20 13.11 -7.51 -7.92
CA PRO A 20 13.53 -6.11 -7.78
C PRO A 20 13.06 -5.40 -6.49
N PHE A 21 12.47 -6.12 -5.53
CA PHE A 21 11.97 -5.53 -4.30
C PHE A 21 13.11 -5.29 -3.28
N PRO A 22 13.02 -4.24 -2.44
CA PRO A 22 11.92 -3.28 -2.32
C PRO A 22 11.89 -2.24 -3.44
N LEU A 23 10.71 -1.98 -4.01
CA LEU A 23 10.47 -0.84 -4.88
C LEU A 23 9.91 0.32 -4.05
N ARG A 24 10.54 1.49 -4.16
CA ARG A 24 10.21 2.66 -3.34
C ARG A 24 9.59 3.78 -4.16
N MET A 25 8.58 4.44 -3.59
CA MET A 25 8.04 5.70 -4.11
C MET A 25 7.51 6.57 -2.96
N LYS A 26 7.39 7.87 -3.18
CA LYS A 26 6.84 8.81 -2.20
C LYS A 26 6.01 9.87 -2.92
N GLY A 27 5.03 10.42 -2.22
CA GLY A 27 4.23 11.52 -2.72
C GLY A 27 3.11 11.91 -1.78
N LYS A 28 2.50 13.06 -2.07
CA LYS A 28 1.31 13.51 -1.34
C LYS A 28 0.10 12.68 -1.74
N VAL A 29 -0.73 12.37 -0.76
CA VAL A 29 -2.03 11.74 -0.99
C VAL A 29 -2.95 12.72 -1.71
N VAL A 30 -3.37 12.38 -2.92
CA VAL A 30 -4.28 13.19 -3.74
C VAL A 30 -5.64 12.53 -3.92
N SER A 31 -6.65 13.34 -4.23
CA SER A 31 -7.97 12.85 -4.61
C SER A 31 -7.89 12.08 -5.93
N GLY A 32 -8.46 10.89 -5.95
CA GLY A 32 -8.70 10.13 -7.18
C GLY A 32 -9.92 10.64 -7.96
N PHE A 33 -10.37 9.86 -8.93
CA PHE A 33 -11.47 10.20 -9.83
C PHE A 33 -12.85 9.72 -9.35
N GLY A 34 -13.03 9.53 -8.04
CA GLY A 34 -14.34 9.23 -7.45
C GLY A 34 -14.94 7.88 -7.82
N ARG A 35 -14.13 6.81 -8.00
CA ARG A 35 -14.59 5.47 -8.41
C ARG A 35 -15.30 4.64 -7.31
N GLY A 36 -15.76 5.27 -6.23
CA GLY A 36 -16.55 4.59 -5.20
C GLY A 36 -15.81 3.58 -4.33
N SER A 37 -14.46 3.51 -4.34
CA SER A 37 -13.71 2.56 -3.49
C SER A 37 -14.03 2.70 -1.99
N LYS A 38 -14.36 3.92 -1.55
CA LYS A 38 -14.91 4.18 -0.20
C LYS A 38 -16.27 3.51 0.04
N GLU A 39 -17.17 3.52 -0.94
CA GLU A 39 -18.49 2.90 -0.86
C GLU A 39 -18.38 1.37 -0.82
N LEU A 40 -17.32 0.81 -1.42
CA LEU A 40 -16.97 -0.61 -1.32
C LEU A 40 -16.33 -0.99 0.02
N GLY A 41 -16.06 -0.02 0.91
CA GLY A 41 -15.38 -0.24 2.19
C GLY A 41 -13.85 -0.39 2.09
N ILE A 42 -13.26 -0.09 0.93
CA ILE A 42 -11.84 -0.30 0.62
C ILE A 42 -11.25 1.02 0.09
N PRO A 43 -11.14 2.06 0.93
CA PRO A 43 -10.66 3.38 0.50
C PRO A 43 -9.24 3.30 -0.07
N THR A 44 -9.01 3.91 -1.23
CA THR A 44 -7.69 3.98 -1.89
C THR A 44 -7.15 5.42 -1.94
N ALA A 45 -5.92 5.60 -1.47
CA ALA A 45 -5.14 6.83 -1.61
C ALA A 45 -4.45 6.84 -2.98
N ASN A 46 -4.60 7.92 -3.74
CA ASN A 46 -3.90 8.06 -5.02
C ASN A 46 -2.55 8.75 -4.77
N ILE A 47 -1.50 8.24 -5.40
CA ILE A 47 -0.13 8.75 -5.24
C ILE A 47 0.40 9.14 -6.63
N PRO A 48 0.88 10.39 -6.81
CA PRO A 48 1.52 10.81 -8.04
C PRO A 48 2.70 9.90 -8.40
N VAL A 49 2.80 9.53 -9.67
CA VAL A 49 3.84 8.62 -10.19
C VAL A 49 4.95 9.38 -10.94
N GLU A 50 4.86 10.71 -11.04
CA GLU A 50 5.86 11.53 -11.71
C GLU A 50 7.23 11.39 -11.00
N GLY A 51 8.27 11.07 -11.76
CA GLY A 51 9.63 10.89 -11.23
C GLY A 51 9.92 9.52 -10.61
N VAL A 52 8.96 8.58 -10.61
CA VAL A 52 9.20 7.20 -10.17
C VAL A 52 9.82 6.39 -11.32
N SER A 53 11.13 6.16 -11.28
CA SER A 53 11.89 5.61 -12.41
C SER A 53 11.49 4.21 -12.87
N TRP A 54 10.95 3.39 -11.96
CA TRP A 54 10.59 2.00 -12.24
C TRP A 54 9.11 1.81 -12.66
N ILE A 55 8.28 2.86 -12.54
CA ILE A 55 6.81 2.71 -12.64
C ILE A 55 6.33 2.34 -14.05
N ASP A 56 7.08 2.77 -15.07
CA ASP A 56 6.76 2.52 -16.48
C ASP A 56 7.04 1.07 -16.89
N GLU A 57 8.00 0.42 -16.21
CA GLU A 57 8.37 -0.98 -16.44
C GLU A 57 7.63 -1.94 -15.50
N ALA A 58 7.00 -1.43 -14.45
CA ALA A 58 6.25 -2.23 -13.49
C ALA A 58 5.08 -2.96 -14.16
N GLU A 59 4.89 -4.23 -13.82
CA GLU A 59 3.72 -4.99 -14.25
C GLU A 59 2.44 -4.35 -13.69
N SER A 60 1.37 -4.27 -14.48
CA SER A 60 0.07 -3.87 -13.95
C SER A 60 -0.50 -4.98 -13.06
N GLY A 61 -0.99 -4.60 -11.89
CA GLY A 61 -1.56 -5.56 -10.94
C GLY A 61 -1.54 -5.07 -9.51
N VAL A 62 -1.69 -6.03 -8.60
CA VAL A 62 -1.75 -5.79 -7.16
C VAL A 62 -0.43 -6.17 -6.52
N TYR A 63 0.08 -5.26 -5.71
CA TYR A 63 1.31 -5.35 -4.95
C TYR A 63 1.01 -5.20 -3.45
N PHE A 64 2.00 -5.49 -2.62
CA PHE A 64 1.90 -5.28 -1.17
C PHE A 64 3.21 -4.80 -0.57
N GLY A 65 3.11 -4.23 0.64
CA GLY A 65 4.27 -3.77 1.37
C GLY A 65 3.88 -2.90 2.56
N TRP A 66 4.73 -1.92 2.83
CA TRP A 66 4.55 -0.97 3.93
C TRP A 66 4.33 0.45 3.41
N ALA A 67 3.47 1.20 4.09
CA ALA A 67 3.25 2.62 3.87
C ALA A 67 3.53 3.39 5.16
N GLY A 68 4.47 4.33 5.10
CA GLY A 68 4.66 5.38 6.08
C GLY A 68 3.81 6.59 5.72
N ILE A 69 3.07 7.13 6.67
CA ILE A 69 2.15 8.25 6.46
C ILE A 69 2.41 9.32 7.51
N GLN A 70 2.65 10.55 7.08
CA GLN A 70 2.66 11.71 7.97
C GLN A 70 1.24 12.22 8.15
N LEU A 71 0.57 11.75 9.18
CA LEU A 71 -0.78 12.21 9.50
C LEU A 71 -0.75 13.62 10.08
N PRO A 72 -1.78 14.45 9.85
CA PRO A 72 -1.92 15.74 10.53
C PRO A 72 -1.86 15.54 12.05
N THR A 73 -1.19 16.42 12.78
CA THR A 73 -1.03 16.29 14.25
C THR A 73 -2.34 16.25 15.03
N SER A 74 -3.43 16.75 14.45
CA SER A 74 -4.79 16.68 15.00
C SER A 74 -5.55 15.39 14.64
N HIS A 75 -4.96 14.46 13.88
CA HIS A 75 -5.64 13.28 13.38
C HIS A 75 -5.89 12.25 14.49
N PRO A 76 -7.11 11.69 14.62
CA PRO A 76 -7.48 10.80 15.74
C PRO A 76 -6.62 9.53 15.84
N SER A 77 -6.18 8.99 14.69
CA SER A 77 -5.27 7.83 14.61
C SER A 77 -3.86 8.06 15.17
N LEU A 78 -3.51 9.28 15.61
CA LEU A 78 -2.24 9.54 16.31
C LEU A 78 -2.29 9.22 17.81
N SER A 79 -3.47 8.95 18.38
CA SER A 79 -3.63 8.53 19.78
C SER A 79 -2.74 7.33 20.12
N PRO A 80 -2.18 7.25 21.34
CA PRO A 80 -1.02 6.41 21.62
C PRO A 80 -1.30 4.92 21.37
N VAL A 81 -0.40 4.30 20.58
CA VAL A 81 -0.35 2.86 20.35
C VAL A 81 0.47 2.24 21.50
N PRO A 82 0.04 1.10 22.08
CA PRO A 82 0.86 0.39 23.07
C PRO A 82 2.21 -0.04 22.46
N PRO A 83 3.30 -0.08 23.24
CA PRO A 83 4.60 -0.52 22.74
C PRO A 83 4.53 -2.00 22.37
N SER A 84 4.59 -2.34 21.08
CA SER A 84 4.54 -3.75 20.63
C SER A 84 5.53 -4.08 19.51
N SER A 85 6.72 -3.48 19.51
CA SER A 85 7.82 -3.87 18.62
C SER A 85 9.15 -3.88 19.35
N SER A 86 10.02 -4.83 18.97
CA SER A 86 11.38 -5.02 19.50
C SER A 86 12.32 -3.84 19.23
N THR A 87 11.95 -2.98 18.26
CA THR A 87 12.66 -1.75 17.91
C THR A 87 11.69 -0.59 18.10
N ALA A 88 12.06 0.38 18.94
CA ALA A 88 11.25 1.56 19.18
C ALA A 88 11.24 2.45 17.93
N PRO A 89 10.09 3.00 17.50
CA PRO A 89 10.03 3.93 16.39
C PRO A 89 10.80 5.23 16.71
N PRO A 90 11.30 5.98 15.70
CA PRO A 90 11.98 7.25 15.93
C PRO A 90 11.02 8.26 16.59
N GLU A 91 11.34 8.68 17.83
CA GLU A 91 10.45 9.51 18.65
C GLU A 91 10.12 10.86 17.99
N ASP A 92 11.10 11.46 17.32
CA ASP A 92 10.98 12.70 16.56
C ASP A 92 9.98 12.53 15.40
N LYS A 93 10.08 11.44 14.64
CA LYS A 93 9.17 11.15 13.52
C LYS A 93 7.77 10.82 13.99
N VAL A 94 7.64 10.10 15.10
CA VAL A 94 6.34 9.85 15.74
C VAL A 94 5.69 11.17 16.17
N ALA A 95 6.47 12.12 16.72
CA ALA A 95 6.01 13.45 17.11
C ALA A 95 5.64 14.33 15.89
N GLU A 96 6.32 14.16 14.76
CA GLU A 96 5.97 14.78 13.46
C GLU A 96 4.69 14.19 12.83
N GLY A 97 4.10 13.13 13.41
CA GLY A 97 2.87 12.50 12.94
C GLY A 97 3.06 11.25 12.07
N TRP A 98 4.28 10.73 11.94
CA TRP A 98 4.54 9.54 11.13
C TRP A 98 4.01 8.26 11.78
N ARG A 99 3.36 7.41 10.97
CA ARG A 99 2.92 6.07 11.34
C ARG A 99 3.15 5.12 10.17
N ILE A 100 3.53 3.88 10.45
CA ILE A 100 3.73 2.83 9.45
C ILE A 100 2.58 1.83 9.52
N TYR A 101 2.03 1.50 8.35
CA TYR A 101 0.95 0.55 8.20
C TYR A 101 1.25 -0.45 7.07
N PRO A 102 0.76 -1.70 7.17
CA PRO A 102 0.73 -2.59 6.02
C PRO A 102 -0.20 -2.01 4.95
N MET A 103 0.07 -2.31 3.68
CA MET A 103 -0.73 -1.84 2.56
C MET A 103 -0.83 -2.88 1.44
N VAL A 104 -1.84 -2.72 0.60
CA VAL A 104 -1.87 -3.25 -0.76
C VAL A 104 -1.94 -2.09 -1.74
N MET A 105 -1.40 -2.28 -2.93
CA MET A 105 -1.30 -1.24 -3.94
C MET A 105 -1.68 -1.77 -5.31
N SER A 106 -2.59 -1.08 -5.98
CA SER A 106 -2.88 -1.32 -7.40
C SER A 106 -2.02 -0.40 -8.24
N ILE A 107 -1.30 -0.98 -9.20
CA ILE A 107 -0.59 -0.24 -10.24
C ILE A 107 -1.22 -0.59 -11.59
N GLY A 108 -1.65 0.42 -12.33
CA GLY A 108 -2.33 0.23 -13.60
C GLY A 108 -2.18 1.44 -14.50
N TYR A 109 -3.15 1.62 -15.40
CA TYR A 109 -3.22 2.78 -16.28
C TYR A 109 -4.49 3.58 -16.02
N ASN A 110 -4.38 4.90 -16.12
CA ASN A 110 -5.50 5.81 -15.95
C ASN A 110 -6.38 5.86 -17.22
N PRO A 111 -7.65 5.41 -17.16
CA PRO A 111 -8.57 5.41 -18.31
C PRO A 111 -8.95 6.81 -18.81
N PHE A 112 -8.94 7.83 -17.95
CA PHE A 112 -9.27 9.21 -18.35
C PHE A 112 -8.21 9.79 -19.28
N TYR A 113 -6.97 9.31 -19.20
CA TYR A 113 -5.87 9.71 -20.08
C TYR A 113 -5.64 8.67 -21.20
N LYS A 114 -6.70 7.99 -21.64
CA LYS A 114 -6.64 6.95 -22.69
C LYS A 114 -5.62 5.85 -22.38
N ASN A 115 -5.48 5.50 -21.10
CA ASN A 115 -4.51 4.51 -20.60
C ASN A 115 -3.04 4.82 -20.96
N LYS A 116 -2.68 6.10 -21.06
CA LYS A 116 -1.29 6.52 -21.36
C LYS A 116 -0.44 6.87 -20.15
N VAL A 117 -1.09 7.10 -19.00
CA VAL A 117 -0.44 7.53 -17.76
C VAL A 117 -0.62 6.44 -16.72
N ARG A 118 0.47 6.04 -16.06
CA ARG A 118 0.43 5.07 -14.96
C ARG A 118 -0.36 5.63 -13.79
N SER A 119 -1.01 4.75 -13.04
CA SER A 119 -1.73 5.10 -11.81
C SER A 119 -1.29 4.19 -10.67
N ALA A 120 -1.17 4.78 -9.48
CA ALA A 120 -0.78 4.12 -8.24
C ALA A 120 -1.83 4.41 -7.17
N GLU A 121 -2.54 3.36 -6.74
CA GLU A 121 -3.62 3.45 -5.74
C GLU A 121 -3.30 2.55 -4.55
N VAL A 122 -3.17 3.13 -3.36
CA VAL A 122 -2.78 2.42 -2.14
C VAL A 122 -3.99 2.26 -1.23
N HIS A 123 -4.33 1.03 -0.87
CA HIS A 123 -5.22 0.74 0.24
C HIS A 123 -4.39 0.40 1.48
N VAL A 124 -4.48 1.27 2.49
CA VAL A 124 -3.80 1.06 3.77
C VAL A 124 -4.63 0.11 4.62
N LEU A 125 -4.00 -0.93 5.17
CA LEU A 125 -4.67 -1.95 5.99
C LEU A 125 -4.88 -1.45 7.42
N HIS A 126 -5.51 -0.29 7.54
CA HIS A 126 -5.90 0.35 8.78
C HIS A 126 -7.19 1.14 8.57
N LYS A 127 -8.09 1.08 9.55
CA LYS A 127 -9.34 1.85 9.51
C LYS A 127 -9.09 3.25 10.06
N PHE A 128 -9.14 4.25 9.19
CA PHE A 128 -9.06 5.66 9.58
C PHE A 128 -10.47 6.22 9.81
N GLU A 129 -10.61 7.09 10.82
CA GLU A 129 -11.87 7.79 11.10
C GLU A 129 -12.09 8.98 10.17
N THR A 130 -11.00 9.56 9.65
CA THR A 130 -10.99 10.74 8.80
C THR A 130 -10.01 10.56 7.64
N ASP A 131 -10.24 11.30 6.56
CA ASP A 131 -9.32 11.34 5.42
C ASP A 131 -8.01 12.06 5.78
N PHE A 132 -6.96 11.76 5.01
CA PHE A 132 -5.61 12.32 5.17
C PHE A 132 -5.06 12.85 3.81
N TYR A 133 -5.91 13.52 3.02
CA TYR A 133 -5.46 14.17 1.80
C TYR A 133 -4.39 15.23 2.08
N GLY A 134 -3.39 15.32 1.20
CA GLY A 134 -2.24 16.22 1.33
C GLY A 134 -1.15 15.71 2.27
N SER A 135 -1.39 14.64 3.05
CA SER A 135 -0.34 13.98 3.83
C SER A 135 0.76 13.41 2.94
N GLU A 136 1.99 13.49 3.42
CA GLU A 136 3.12 12.78 2.82
C GLU A 136 2.97 11.28 3.06
N MET A 137 3.19 10.49 2.01
CA MET A 137 3.21 9.03 2.07
C MET A 137 4.49 8.49 1.44
N ALA A 138 5.22 7.68 2.20
CA ALA A 138 6.39 6.91 1.75
C ALA A 138 5.99 5.43 1.61
N ILE A 139 6.31 4.81 0.48
CA ILE A 139 5.86 3.47 0.11
C ILE A 139 7.06 2.58 -0.16
N SER A 140 7.07 1.40 0.46
CA SER A 140 8.03 0.32 0.20
C SER A 140 7.27 -0.93 -0.20
N ILE A 141 7.27 -1.22 -1.50
CA ILE A 141 6.64 -2.40 -2.10
C ILE A 141 7.58 -3.58 -1.96
N LEU A 142 7.11 -4.68 -1.36
CA LEU A 142 7.91 -5.86 -1.06
C LEU A 142 7.60 -7.06 -1.97
N GLY A 143 6.48 -7.03 -2.70
CA GLY A 143 6.12 -8.12 -3.58
C GLY A 143 4.90 -7.84 -4.44
N TYR A 144 4.73 -8.70 -5.44
CA TYR A 144 3.62 -8.73 -6.38
C TYR A 144 2.67 -9.88 -6.04
N ILE A 145 1.37 -9.61 -5.94
CA ILE A 145 0.34 -10.59 -5.60
C ILE A 145 -0.22 -11.24 -6.87
N ARG A 146 -0.66 -10.42 -7.83
CA ARG A 146 -1.41 -10.88 -9.01
C ARG A 146 -1.57 -9.80 -10.08
N PRO A 147 -1.91 -10.17 -11.33
CA PRO A 147 -2.24 -9.20 -12.36
C PRO A 147 -3.62 -8.58 -12.15
N GLU A 148 -3.91 -7.56 -12.96
CA GLU A 148 -5.27 -7.01 -13.08
C GLU A 148 -6.22 -8.09 -13.60
N TYR A 149 -7.41 -8.17 -13.00
CA TYR A 149 -8.47 -9.08 -13.43
C TYR A 149 -9.68 -8.28 -13.90
N ASP A 150 -10.36 -8.82 -14.90
CA ASP A 150 -11.68 -8.37 -15.31
C ASP A 150 -12.74 -9.01 -14.42
N TYR A 151 -13.67 -8.20 -13.94
CA TYR A 151 -14.74 -8.64 -13.07
C TYR A 151 -16.10 -8.47 -13.73
N VAL A 152 -16.92 -9.51 -13.63
CA VAL A 152 -18.31 -9.50 -14.11
C VAL A 152 -19.29 -9.02 -13.03
N SER A 153 -18.84 -8.90 -11.78
CA SER A 153 -19.62 -8.37 -10.66
C SER A 153 -18.74 -7.65 -9.64
N VAL A 154 -19.35 -6.74 -8.86
CA VAL A 154 -18.67 -5.98 -7.81
C VAL A 154 -18.30 -6.90 -6.64
N GLU A 155 -19.11 -7.90 -6.36
CA GLU A 155 -18.88 -8.88 -5.29
C GLU A 155 -17.61 -9.69 -5.54
N ALA A 156 -17.37 -10.11 -6.78
CA ALA A 156 -16.16 -10.84 -7.16
C ALA A 156 -14.90 -9.95 -7.02
N LEU A 157 -15.03 -8.65 -7.32
CA LEU A 157 -13.97 -7.67 -7.11
C LEU A 157 -13.64 -7.52 -5.62
N ILE A 158 -14.66 -7.34 -4.77
CA ILE A 158 -14.50 -7.21 -3.32
C ILE A 158 -13.87 -8.49 -2.72
N GLU A 159 -14.30 -9.67 -3.16
CA GLU A 159 -13.75 -10.95 -2.71
C GLU A 159 -12.24 -11.06 -3.00
N ASP A 160 -11.82 -10.67 -4.20
CA ASP A 160 -10.41 -10.72 -4.57
C ASP A 160 -9.57 -9.68 -3.84
N ILE A 161 -10.09 -8.47 -3.60
CA ILE A 161 -9.39 -7.46 -2.81
C ILE A 161 -9.23 -7.92 -1.36
N ASN A 162 -10.26 -8.52 -0.76
CA ASN A 162 -10.14 -9.10 0.58
C ASN A 162 -9.11 -10.23 0.61
N THR A 163 -9.04 -11.04 -0.45
CA THR A 163 -7.98 -12.04 -0.59
C THR A 163 -6.60 -11.38 -0.70
N ASP A 164 -6.45 -10.29 -1.45
CA ASP A 164 -5.19 -9.53 -1.56
C ASP A 164 -4.73 -9.01 -0.18
N ILE A 165 -5.67 -8.48 0.60
CA ILE A 165 -5.43 -8.00 1.97
C ILE A 165 -4.93 -9.13 2.87
N GLU A 166 -5.59 -10.29 2.85
CA GLU A 166 -5.20 -11.43 3.69
C GLU A 166 -3.85 -12.03 3.27
N VAL A 167 -3.58 -12.10 1.96
CA VAL A 167 -2.28 -12.51 1.42
C VAL A 167 -1.17 -11.55 1.87
N SER A 168 -1.42 -10.24 1.80
CA SER A 168 -0.49 -9.21 2.26
C SER A 168 -0.15 -9.37 3.74
N LYS A 169 -1.17 -9.47 4.61
CA LYS A 169 -0.96 -9.68 6.05
C LYS A 169 -0.10 -10.90 6.35
N ARG A 170 -0.48 -12.07 5.84
CA ARG A 170 0.26 -13.33 6.07
C ARG A 170 1.69 -13.25 5.56
N SER A 171 1.89 -12.61 4.41
CA SER A 171 3.24 -12.47 3.82
C SER A 171 4.12 -11.57 4.67
N LEU A 172 3.57 -10.45 5.17
CA LEU A 172 4.27 -9.43 5.98
C LEU A 172 4.48 -9.83 7.45
N GLU A 173 3.68 -10.75 7.98
CA GLU A 173 3.83 -11.26 9.35
C GLU A 173 5.12 -12.06 9.57
N ARG A 174 5.75 -12.55 8.50
CA ARG A 174 7.00 -13.32 8.58
C ARG A 174 8.19 -12.44 8.98
N GLU A 175 9.10 -12.99 9.78
CA GLU A 175 10.20 -12.26 10.41
C GLU A 175 11.05 -11.42 9.42
N ALA A 176 11.49 -12.03 8.32
CA ALA A 176 12.31 -11.33 7.32
C ALA A 176 11.56 -10.20 6.60
N TRP A 177 10.22 -10.26 6.56
CA TRP A 177 9.36 -9.29 5.88
C TRP A 177 8.96 -8.13 6.81
N GLN A 178 8.99 -8.35 8.13
CA GLN A 178 8.76 -7.30 9.12
C GLN A 178 9.91 -6.29 9.21
N LYS A 179 11.13 -6.67 8.84
CA LYS A 179 12.31 -5.78 8.80
C LYS A 179 12.09 -4.54 7.94
N GLY A 180 11.22 -4.62 6.93
CA GLY A 180 10.85 -3.47 6.12
C GLY A 180 10.28 -2.29 6.91
N ARG A 181 9.70 -2.50 8.10
CA ARG A 181 9.18 -1.42 8.97
C ARG A 181 10.27 -0.60 9.65
N GLU A 182 11.47 -1.14 9.76
CA GLU A 182 12.62 -0.47 10.38
C GLU A 182 13.32 0.48 9.38
N ASP A 183 12.89 0.45 8.12
CA ASP A 183 13.43 1.28 7.06
C ASP A 183 13.14 2.77 7.32
N ARG A 184 14.19 3.56 7.53
CA ARG A 184 14.12 5.02 7.76
C ARG A 184 13.40 5.76 6.64
N TYR A 185 13.42 5.21 5.43
CA TYR A 185 12.66 5.74 4.29
C TYR A 185 11.15 5.86 4.59
N LEU A 186 10.56 4.89 5.30
CA LEU A 186 9.15 4.92 5.69
C LEU A 186 8.83 5.96 6.78
N TRP A 187 9.86 6.54 7.39
CA TRP A 187 9.75 7.62 8.37
C TRP A 187 10.00 9.00 7.75
N GLY A 188 9.98 9.09 6.41
CA GLY A 188 10.12 10.35 5.68
C GLY A 188 11.58 10.80 5.50
N GLU A 189 12.53 9.92 5.78
CA GLU A 189 13.96 10.21 5.59
C GLU A 189 14.41 9.90 4.15
N GLU A 190 15.48 10.56 3.71
CA GLU A 190 16.08 10.37 2.38
C GLU A 190 16.95 9.11 2.29
#